data_AF-A0A954Q2N0-F1
#
_entry.id   AF-A0A954Q2N0-F1
#
_cell.length_a   1.000
_cell.length_b   1.000
_cell.length_c   1.000
_cell.angle_alpha   90.00
_cell.angle_beta   90.00
_cell.angle_gamma   90.00
#
_symmetry.space_group_name_H-M   'P 1'
#
loop_
_entity.id
_entity.type
_entity.pdbx_description
1 polymer ?
#
loop_
_entity_poly.entity_id
_entity_poly.type
_entity_poly.pdbx_seq_one_letter_code
_entity_poly.pdbx_strand_id
1 'polypeptide(L)' 'GGGHLEETWDAHAGIESNHGQHAAEVDQPIAALLTDLEQRGLLDDTLVVWGGEFGR' A
#
# COMPACT_ATOMS: atom_id res chain seq x y z
N GLY A 1 -17.34 -13.06 10.12
CA GLY A 1 -16.06 -12.92 9.41
C GLY A 1 -15.65 -14.30 9.00
N GLY A 2 -15.60 -14.57 7.71
CA GLY A 2 -15.34 -15.92 7.19
C GLY A 2 -15.40 -15.89 5.67
N GLY A 3 -14.25 -16.14 5.05
CA GLY A 3 -14.05 -16.14 3.60
C GLY A 3 -12.87 -15.24 3.23
N HIS A 4 -11.79 -15.85 2.74
CA HIS A 4 -10.65 -15.19 2.10
C HIS A 4 -9.66 -14.41 3.00
N LEU A 5 -9.14 -15.04 4.07
CA LEU A 5 -8.07 -14.46 4.90
C LEU A 5 -6.81 -14.08 4.10
N GLU A 6 -6.57 -14.75 2.96
CA GLU A 6 -5.44 -14.51 2.07
C GLU A 6 -5.63 -13.29 1.15
N GLU A 7 -6.87 -12.81 0.98
CA GLU A 7 -7.20 -11.69 0.08
C GLU A 7 -7.30 -10.34 0.81
N THR A 8 -7.02 -10.32 2.13
CA THR A 8 -7.10 -9.11 2.95
C THR A 8 -5.86 -8.92 3.81
N TRP A 9 -5.66 -7.69 4.28
CA TRP A 9 -4.63 -7.35 5.27
C TRP A 9 -4.91 -7.93 6.68
N ASP A 10 -6.05 -8.60 6.90
CA ASP A 10 -6.45 -9.15 8.21
C ASP A 10 -5.93 -10.59 8.44
N ALA A 11 -4.70 -10.87 7.99
CA ALA A 11 -4.08 -12.16 8.18
C ALA A 11 -3.69 -12.40 9.65
N HIS A 12 -3.92 -13.62 10.12
CA HIS A 12 -3.54 -14.10 11.45
C HIS A 12 -2.56 -15.29 11.39
N ALA A 13 -2.21 -15.72 10.17
CA ALA A 13 -1.22 -16.74 9.87
C ALA A 13 -0.58 -16.40 8.51
N GLY A 14 0.65 -16.86 8.26
CA GLY A 14 1.33 -16.61 6.98
C GLY A 14 1.61 -15.13 6.70
N ILE A 15 1.83 -14.33 7.74
CA ILE A 15 1.94 -12.85 7.67
C ILE A 15 2.94 -12.40 6.61
N GLU A 16 4.13 -13.00 6.57
CA GLU A 16 5.17 -12.62 5.60
C GLU A 16 4.69 -12.77 4.15
N SER A 17 4.04 -13.89 3.83
CA SER A 17 3.52 -14.13 2.47
C SER A 17 2.38 -13.19 2.13
N ASN A 18 1.41 -13.04 3.03
CA ASN A 18 0.22 -12.22 2.80
C ASN A 18 0.58 -10.73 2.71
N HIS A 19 1.33 -10.19 3.69
CA HIS A 19 1.73 -8.79 3.68
C HIS A 19 2.75 -8.50 2.58
N GLY A 20 3.61 -9.45 2.22
CA GLY A 20 4.49 -9.32 1.06
C GLY A 20 3.71 -9.16 -0.24
N GLN A 21 2.68 -9.98 -0.45
CA GLN A 21 1.79 -9.86 -1.62
C GLN A 21 1.08 -8.51 -1.64
N HIS A 22 0.38 -8.17 -0.56
CA HIS A 22 -0.43 -6.95 -0.55
C HIS A 22 0.41 -5.67 -0.53
N ALA A 23 1.62 -5.69 0.05
CA ALA A 23 2.56 -4.58 -0.05
C ALA A 23 2.97 -4.33 -1.51
N ALA A 24 3.23 -5.40 -2.27
CA ALA A 24 3.56 -5.28 -3.69
C ALA A 24 2.38 -4.74 -4.52
N GLU A 25 1.13 -5.09 -4.17
CA GLU A 25 -0.08 -4.58 -4.83
C GLU A 25 -0.23 -3.05 -4.68
N VAL A 26 0.23 -2.47 -3.56
CA VAL A 26 0.17 -1.02 -3.31
C VAL A 26 1.43 -0.26 -3.71
N ASP A 27 2.58 -0.91 -3.84
CA ASP A 27 3.86 -0.28 -4.17
C ASP A 27 3.82 0.43 -5.54
N GLN A 28 3.41 -0.30 -6.59
CA GLN A 28 3.37 0.23 -7.95
C GLN A 28 2.44 1.46 -8.11
N PRO A 29 1.18 1.46 -7.62
CA PRO A 29 0.31 2.63 -7.76
C PRO A 29 0.80 3.83 -6.95
N ILE A 30 1.45 3.63 -5.79
CA ILE A 30 2.04 4.74 -5.02
C ILE A 30 3.22 5.35 -5.78
N ALA A 31 4.11 4.54 -6.34
CA ALA A 31 5.21 5.03 -7.18
C ALA A 31 4.70 5.80 -8.41
N ALA A 32 3.62 5.31 -9.06
CA ALA A 32 2.99 5.99 -10.18
C ALA A 32 2.39 7.35 -9.77
N LEU A 33 1.72 7.42 -8.62
CA LEU A 33 1.19 8.68 -8.09
C LEU A 33 2.30 9.72 -7.87
N LEU A 34 3.39 9.33 -7.22
CA LEU A 34 4.52 10.23 -6.96
C LEU A 34 5.15 10.72 -8.28
N THR A 35 5.34 9.80 -9.24
CA THR A 35 5.86 10.12 -10.57
C THR A 35 4.95 11.10 -11.31
N ASP A 36 3.63 10.90 -11.26
CA ASP A 36 2.65 11.80 -11.89
C ASP A 36 2.64 13.20 -11.26
N LEU A 37 2.77 13.27 -9.93
CA LEU A 37 2.86 14.55 -9.22
C LEU A 37 4.14 15.31 -9.62
N GLU A 38 5.27 14.62 -9.72
CA GLU A 38 6.54 15.21 -10.17
C GLU A 38 6.45 15.71 -11.62
N GLN A 39 5.95 14.89 -12.55
CA GLN A 39 5.81 15.27 -13.97
C GLN A 39 4.90 16.49 -14.19
N ARG A 40 3.96 16.73 -13.28
CA ARG A 40 3.03 17.87 -13.33
C ARG A 40 3.54 19.09 -12.55
N GLY A 41 4.70 18.99 -11.90
CA GLY A 41 5.24 20.05 -11.03
C GLY A 41 4.40 20.28 -9.78
N LEU A 42 3.60 19.30 -9.36
CA LEU A 42 2.70 19.40 -8.20
C LEU A 42 3.35 18.88 -6.92
N LEU A 43 4.35 18.01 -7.03
CA LEU A 43 4.98 17.38 -5.87
C LEU A 43 5.65 18.40 -4.95
N ASP A 44 6.23 19.47 -5.51
CA ASP A 44 6.96 20.50 -4.75
C ASP A 44 6.07 21.28 -3.77
N ASP A 45 4.78 21.43 -4.08
CA ASP A 45 3.79 22.15 -3.27
C ASP A 45 2.82 21.21 -2.53
N THR A 46 3.01 19.89 -2.64
CA THR A 46 2.09 18.89 -2.08
C THR A 46 2.77 18.07 -0.99
N LEU A 47 2.23 18.14 0.24
CA LEU A 47 2.58 17.17 1.29
C LEU A 47 1.86 15.84 1.05
N VAL A 48 2.62 14.78 0.80
CA VAL A 48 2.10 13.41 0.71
C VAL A 48 2.36 12.69 2.04
N VAL A 49 1.30 12.15 2.65
CA VAL A 49 1.38 11.29 3.84
C VAL A 49 0.90 9.90 3.47
N TRP A 50 1.75 8.89 3.66
CA TRP A 50 1.46 7.49 3.35
C TRP A 50 1.86 6.59 4.53
N GLY A 51 0.95 5.71 4.94
CA GLY A 51 1.13 4.84 6.09
C GLY A 51 -0.10 3.95 6.31
N GLY A 52 0.02 2.98 7.23
CA GLY A 52 -1.06 2.08 7.61
C GLY A 52 -1.83 2.54 8.86
N GLU A 53 -3.05 2.05 9.03
CA GLU A 53 -3.90 2.32 10.20
C GLU A 53 -3.47 1.50 11.44
N PHE A 54 -3.06 0.24 11.21
CA PHE A 54 -2.62 -0.69 12.24
C PHE A 54 -1.48 -1.58 11.73
N GLY A 55 -0.67 -2.10 12.67
CA GLY A 55 0.34 -3.12 12.40
C GLY A 55 -0.16 -4.54 12.68
N ARG A 56 0.61 -5.52 12.21
CA ARG A 56 0.44 -6.95 12.46
C ARG A 56 1.78 -7.53 12.90
#